data_AF-K3Y2H3-F1
#
_entry.id   AF-K3Y2H3-F1
#
_cell.length_a   1.000
_cell.length_b   1.000
_cell.length_c   1.000
_cell.angle_alpha   90.00
_cell.angle_beta   90.00
_cell.angle_gamma   90.00
#
_symmetry.space_group_name_H-M   'P 1'
#
loop_
_entity.id
_entity.type
_entity.pdbx_description
1 polymer ?
#
loop_
_entity_poly.entity_id
_entity_poly.type
_entity_poly.pdbx_seq_one_letter_code
_entity_poly.pdbx_strand_id
1 'polypeptide(L)'
;MKSFRHQPQGSQRKKKRGPTKLKRPPNGQQIPIKPVGEEQFEFVNNSSDDEMEIGGQIIAILKLEYPSIVKDGPKKTFYAKTWDHYSITRDEHGMTATDCFREEFWSIYSMSEEDRLHAEEVFERFATKQCKNMMYELRVSAVKAYYDNFLDQRINDKVARKKLLRETQYLKVWPEWISDEAWRKICAYWCSPGFLKERLLAQGSRMQPDFAQNRGGSRPHSQTRRYLAKKYGPEAATDINTYCCMKSGVKIFDSNGKSGPIQQKRPKGDDYFATLEALHPNDFEQHKNDGKLDADALIPVPEEMVAILQEANTCAPS
;
A
#
# COMPACT_ATOMS: atom_id res chain seq x y z
N MET A 1 -9.04 -22.38 53.42
CA MET A 1 -8.83 -22.43 51.96
C MET A 1 -9.46 -21.20 51.32
N LYS A 2 -8.67 -20.18 50.95
CA LYS A 2 -9.13 -19.03 50.17
C LYS A 2 -8.56 -19.16 48.76
N SER A 3 -9.44 -19.37 47.80
CA SER A 3 -9.15 -19.49 46.38
C SER A 3 -8.58 -18.16 45.85
N PHE A 4 -7.30 -18.17 45.48
CA PHE A 4 -6.69 -17.08 44.72
C PHE A 4 -7.12 -17.20 43.25
N ARG A 5 -8.14 -16.44 42.87
CA ARG A 5 -8.47 -16.20 41.46
C ARG A 5 -7.34 -15.36 40.86
N HIS A 6 -6.51 -15.98 40.01
CA HIS A 6 -5.65 -15.26 39.08
C HIS A 6 -6.53 -14.37 38.17
N GLN A 7 -6.44 -13.06 38.33
CA GLN A 7 -6.87 -12.15 37.28
C GLN A 7 -5.87 -12.25 36.12
N PRO A 8 -6.31 -12.53 34.88
CA PRO A 8 -5.42 -12.45 33.74
C PRO A 8 -5.00 -11.00 33.55
N GLN A 9 -3.69 -10.77 33.58
CA GLN A 9 -3.08 -9.48 33.27
C GLN A 9 -3.55 -9.04 31.89
N GLY A 10 -4.30 -7.95 31.83
CA GLY A 10 -4.72 -7.33 30.58
C GLY A 10 -3.48 -7.00 29.75
N SER A 11 -3.31 -7.69 28.62
CA SER A 11 -2.28 -7.35 27.64
C SER A 11 -2.46 -5.88 27.28
N GLN A 12 -1.51 -5.02 27.66
CA GLN A 12 -1.55 -3.60 27.32
C GLN A 12 -1.65 -3.47 25.80
N ARG A 13 -2.84 -3.09 25.31
CA ARG A 13 -3.14 -2.88 23.90
C ARG A 13 -2.16 -1.83 23.38
N LYS A 14 -1.21 -2.23 22.53
CA LYS A 14 -0.31 -1.27 21.84
C LYS A 14 -1.16 -0.21 21.14
N LYS A 15 -0.94 1.07 21.51
CA LYS A 15 -1.56 2.24 20.90
C LYS A 15 -1.44 2.13 19.37
N LYS A 16 -2.56 2.27 18.65
CA LYS A 16 -2.54 2.37 17.20
C LYS A 16 -1.73 3.63 16.85
N ARG A 17 -0.79 3.52 15.91
CA ARG A 17 -0.28 4.72 15.24
C ARG A 17 -1.47 5.32 14.49
N GLY A 18 -1.74 6.60 14.72
CA GLY A 18 -2.78 7.33 13.99
C GLY A 18 -2.43 7.39 12.50
N PRO A 19 -3.38 7.81 11.65
CA PRO A 19 -3.11 8.10 10.25
C PRO A 19 -1.91 9.06 10.15
N THR A 20 -1.02 8.83 9.18
CA THR A 20 0.03 9.80 8.86
C THR A 20 -0.65 11.11 8.47
N LYS A 21 -0.39 12.16 9.25
CA LYS A 21 -0.86 13.51 8.94
C LYS A 21 0.23 14.26 8.19
N LEU A 22 -0.20 15.13 7.27
CA LEU A 22 0.68 16.11 6.65
C LEU A 22 1.29 16.99 7.75
N LYS A 23 2.60 17.10 7.76
CA LYS A 23 3.38 17.91 8.69
C LYS A 23 4.02 19.02 7.88
N ARG A 24 3.71 20.27 8.24
CA ARG A 24 4.34 21.46 7.65
C ARG A 24 5.41 21.98 8.61
N PRO A 25 6.57 22.40 8.10
CA PRO A 25 7.60 23.01 8.94
C PRO A 25 7.08 24.34 9.54
N PRO A 26 7.50 24.67 10.77
CA PRO A 26 7.11 25.93 11.39
C PRO A 26 7.64 27.13 10.59
N ASN A 27 6.88 28.21 10.58
CA ASN A 27 7.25 29.50 9.99
C ASN A 27 7.57 29.49 8.49
N GLY A 28 7.07 28.50 7.73
CA GLY A 28 7.27 28.43 6.28
C GLY A 28 8.70 28.10 5.85
N GLN A 29 9.54 27.63 6.77
CA GLN A 29 10.90 27.23 6.44
C GLN A 29 10.90 25.90 5.68
N GLN A 30 11.31 25.91 4.41
CA GLN A 30 11.42 24.67 3.64
C GLN A 30 12.56 23.77 4.15
N ILE A 31 12.35 22.46 4.05
CA ILE A 31 13.31 21.45 4.48
C ILE A 31 14.16 20.99 3.29
N PRO A 32 15.50 21.13 3.36
CA PRO A 32 16.36 20.80 2.23
C PRO A 32 16.44 19.29 2.02
N ILE A 33 16.13 18.85 0.79
CA ILE A 33 16.21 17.47 0.32
C ILE A 33 17.04 17.38 -0.96
N LYS A 34 17.51 16.17 -1.27
CA LYS A 34 18.17 15.83 -2.53
C LYS A 34 17.61 14.53 -3.10
N PRO A 35 17.52 14.40 -4.43
CA PRO A 35 17.14 13.15 -5.08
C PRO A 35 18.22 12.07 -4.87
N VAL A 36 17.79 10.84 -4.64
CA VAL A 36 18.68 9.68 -4.46
C VAL A 36 18.15 8.47 -5.22
N GLY A 37 18.96 7.98 -6.16
CA GLY A 37 18.52 6.96 -7.11
C GLY A 37 17.34 7.46 -7.94
N GLU A 38 16.47 6.54 -8.36
CA GLU A 38 15.42 6.87 -9.34
C GLU A 38 14.07 7.24 -8.73
N GLU A 39 13.83 6.96 -7.44
CA GLU A 39 12.48 7.02 -6.86
C GLU A 39 12.44 7.46 -5.39
N GLN A 40 13.48 8.15 -4.89
CA GLN A 40 13.57 8.55 -3.49
C GLN A 40 14.22 9.91 -3.30
N PHE A 41 13.85 10.56 -2.20
CA PHE A 41 14.54 11.74 -1.68
C PHE A 41 15.18 11.42 -0.32
N GLU A 42 16.27 12.12 -0.02
CA GLU A 42 16.91 12.13 1.29
C GLU A 42 17.06 13.56 1.79
N PHE A 43 17.08 13.75 3.11
CA PHE A 43 17.39 15.04 3.71
C PHE A 43 18.87 15.39 3.50
N VAL A 44 19.18 16.65 3.16
CA VAL A 44 20.57 17.11 2.94
C VAL A 44 21.34 17.18 4.25
N ASN A 45 20.71 17.75 5.29
CA ASN A 45 21.26 17.80 6.63
C ASN A 45 20.66 16.68 7.48
N ASN A 46 21.40 16.23 8.52
CA ASN A 46 20.86 15.40 9.59
C ASN A 46 19.79 16.20 10.37
N SER A 47 18.63 16.39 9.76
CA SER A 47 17.45 16.93 10.42
C SER A 47 17.11 16.00 11.57
N SER A 48 17.15 16.53 12.79
CA SER A 48 16.81 15.83 14.02
C SER A 48 15.31 15.51 14.14
N ASP A 49 14.49 15.87 13.15
CA ASP A 49 13.09 15.44 13.06
C ASP A 49 13.00 13.99 12.58
N ASP A 50 13.41 13.07 13.47
CA ASP A 50 13.32 11.62 13.33
C ASP A 50 11.88 11.12 13.07
N GLU A 51 10.86 11.98 13.12
CA GLU A 51 9.46 11.64 12.91
C GLU A 51 8.92 11.91 11.49
N MET A 52 9.61 12.66 10.63
CA MET A 52 9.07 13.03 9.32
C MET A 52 9.61 12.12 8.21
N GLU A 53 8.82 11.14 7.79
CA GLU A 53 9.15 10.29 6.64
C GLU A 53 8.62 10.94 5.34
N ILE A 54 9.51 11.29 4.41
CA ILE A 54 9.16 11.95 3.13
C ILE A 54 8.09 11.16 2.37
N GLY A 55 8.24 9.82 2.29
CA GLY A 55 7.24 8.96 1.65
C GLY A 55 5.87 9.00 2.33
N GLY A 56 5.83 9.14 3.66
CA GLY A 56 4.60 9.31 4.42
C GLY A 56 3.94 10.67 4.17
N GLN A 57 4.73 11.73 4.00
CA GLN A 57 4.26 13.07 3.63
C GLN A 57 3.66 13.06 2.21
N ILE A 58 4.32 12.43 1.25
CA ILE A 58 3.77 12.27 -0.12
C ILE A 58 2.42 11.56 -0.11
N ILE A 59 2.28 10.45 0.65
CA ILE A 59 0.98 9.78 0.77
C ILE A 59 -0.08 10.72 1.38
N ALA A 60 0.31 11.57 2.33
CA ALA A 60 -0.62 12.52 2.93
C ALA A 60 -1.09 13.58 1.92
N ILE A 61 -0.17 14.15 1.11
CA ILE A 61 -0.52 15.11 0.06
C ILE A 61 -1.33 14.43 -1.05
N LEU A 62 -0.96 13.20 -1.47
CA LEU A 62 -1.74 12.44 -2.46
C LEU A 62 -3.20 12.26 -2.03
N LYS A 63 -3.46 12.04 -0.74
CA LYS A 63 -4.83 11.93 -0.21
C LYS A 63 -5.53 13.27 -0.09
N LEU A 64 -4.80 14.33 0.27
CA LEU A 64 -5.31 15.69 0.36
C LEU A 64 -5.83 16.15 -1.01
N GLU A 65 -5.03 15.94 -2.05
CA GLU A 65 -5.31 16.36 -3.42
C GLU A 65 -6.01 15.26 -4.24
N TYR A 66 -6.55 14.21 -3.62
CA TYR A 66 -7.10 13.09 -4.37
C TYR A 66 -8.34 13.52 -5.18
N PRO A 67 -8.31 13.46 -6.53
CA PRO A 67 -9.38 14.00 -7.35
C PRO A 67 -10.68 13.19 -7.27
N SER A 68 -10.65 11.99 -6.66
CA SER A 68 -11.78 11.08 -6.52
C SER A 68 -12.38 10.63 -7.85
N ILE A 69 -13.21 11.44 -8.50
CA ILE A 69 -13.82 11.16 -9.81
C ILE A 69 -13.15 12.02 -10.88
N VAL A 70 -12.71 11.37 -11.94
CA VAL A 70 -12.02 11.98 -13.06
C VAL A 70 -12.86 11.87 -14.32
N LYS A 71 -12.98 12.98 -15.05
CA LYS A 71 -13.71 13.09 -16.31
C LYS A 71 -12.73 13.27 -17.46
N ASP A 72 -12.54 12.22 -18.24
CA ASP A 72 -11.69 12.18 -19.42
C ASP A 72 -12.56 12.37 -20.68
N GLY A 73 -13.05 13.60 -20.85
CA GLY A 73 -14.04 13.95 -21.86
C GLY A 73 -15.50 13.65 -21.45
N PRO A 74 -16.46 13.82 -22.37
CA PRO A 74 -17.89 13.89 -22.04
C PRO A 74 -18.53 12.57 -21.60
N LYS A 75 -17.93 11.43 -21.93
CA LYS A 75 -18.52 10.10 -21.71
C LYS A 75 -17.70 9.19 -20.77
N LYS A 76 -16.49 9.59 -20.40
CA LYS A 76 -15.56 8.72 -19.68
C LYS A 76 -15.33 9.26 -18.28
N THR A 77 -16.08 8.71 -17.34
CA THR A 77 -16.02 9.09 -15.92
C THR A 77 -15.63 7.89 -15.08
N PHE A 78 -14.49 7.94 -14.40
CA PHE A 78 -13.96 6.86 -13.58
C PHE A 78 -13.31 7.41 -12.31
N TYR A 79 -13.05 6.56 -11.32
CA TYR A 79 -12.32 6.98 -10.14
C TYR A 79 -10.81 7.03 -10.42
N ALA A 80 -10.09 7.94 -9.77
CA ALA A 80 -8.65 8.04 -9.91
C ALA A 80 -7.94 6.80 -9.34
N LYS A 81 -7.06 6.18 -10.13
CA LYS A 81 -6.35 4.95 -9.73
C LYS A 81 -4.85 4.97 -10.03
N THR A 82 -4.42 5.90 -10.88
CA THR A 82 -3.02 6.11 -11.25
C THR A 82 -2.66 7.58 -11.04
N TRP A 83 -1.35 7.84 -11.01
CA TRP A 83 -0.82 9.19 -10.93
C TRP A 83 -1.27 10.06 -12.11
N ASP A 84 -1.23 9.53 -13.33
CA ASP A 84 -1.71 10.25 -14.52
C ASP A 84 -3.13 10.81 -14.40
N HIS A 85 -3.98 10.15 -13.60
CA HIS A 85 -5.36 10.61 -13.40
C HIS A 85 -5.44 11.94 -12.62
N TYR A 86 -4.41 12.31 -11.86
CA TYR A 86 -4.34 13.58 -11.12
C TYR A 86 -4.22 14.78 -12.08
N SER A 87 -3.72 14.57 -13.30
CA SER A 87 -3.49 15.62 -14.29
C SER A 87 -4.67 15.83 -15.26
N ILE A 88 -5.75 15.04 -15.16
CA ILE A 88 -6.81 15.04 -16.18
C ILE A 88 -7.82 16.17 -15.97
N THR A 89 -8.30 16.36 -14.75
CA THR A 89 -9.35 17.34 -14.45
C THR A 89 -8.73 18.60 -13.86
N ARG A 90 -9.11 19.76 -14.40
CA ARG A 90 -8.76 21.08 -13.88
C ARG A 90 -9.90 21.62 -13.03
N ASP A 91 -9.55 22.30 -11.95
CA ASP A 91 -10.49 23.02 -11.09
C ASP A 91 -10.89 24.39 -11.68
N GLU A 92 -11.64 25.17 -10.90
CA GLU A 92 -12.08 26.52 -11.28
C GLU A 92 -10.94 27.54 -11.47
N HIS A 93 -9.78 27.29 -10.84
CA HIS A 93 -8.56 28.08 -10.98
C HIS A 93 -7.68 27.59 -12.15
N GLY A 94 -8.12 26.55 -12.86
CA GLY A 94 -7.36 25.92 -13.93
C GLY A 94 -6.24 25.00 -13.44
N MET A 95 -6.17 24.71 -12.15
CA MET A 95 -5.15 23.84 -11.53
C MET A 95 -5.59 22.38 -11.58
N THR A 96 -4.67 21.48 -11.88
CA THR A 96 -4.87 20.04 -11.73
C THR A 96 -4.50 19.59 -10.32
N ALA A 97 -4.96 18.41 -9.90
CA ALA A 97 -4.52 17.83 -8.64
C ALA A 97 -3.00 17.57 -8.60
N THR A 98 -2.38 17.35 -9.76
CA THR A 98 -0.92 17.27 -9.91
C THR A 98 -0.25 18.62 -9.60
N ASP A 99 -0.84 19.72 -10.08
CA ASP A 99 -0.32 21.07 -9.83
C ASP A 99 -0.41 21.41 -8.33
N CYS A 100 -1.57 21.17 -7.69
CA CYS A 100 -1.75 21.36 -6.25
C CYS A 100 -0.80 20.48 -5.43
N PHE A 101 -0.64 19.21 -5.83
CA PHE A 101 0.29 18.29 -5.18
C PHE A 101 1.74 18.79 -5.26
N ARG A 102 2.15 19.32 -6.42
CA ARG A 102 3.49 19.87 -6.65
C ARG A 102 3.72 21.13 -5.82
N GLU A 103 2.77 22.06 -5.80
CA GLU A 103 2.85 23.26 -4.98
C GLU A 103 2.95 22.93 -3.49
N GLU A 104 2.10 22.03 -2.98
CA GLU A 104 2.14 21.63 -1.57
C GLU A 104 3.46 20.93 -1.24
N PHE A 105 3.95 20.04 -2.11
CA PHE A 105 5.24 19.37 -1.89
C PHE A 105 6.41 20.35 -1.83
N TRP A 106 6.50 21.28 -2.78
CA TRP A 106 7.55 22.29 -2.80
C TRP A 106 7.34 23.40 -1.77
N SER A 107 6.14 23.57 -1.21
CA SER A 107 5.95 24.45 -0.04
C SER A 107 6.63 23.89 1.23
N ILE A 108 6.81 22.57 1.31
CA ILE A 108 7.41 21.87 2.45
C ILE A 108 8.91 21.67 2.27
N TYR A 109 9.35 21.38 1.04
CA TYR A 109 10.72 20.98 0.74
C TYR A 109 11.43 21.97 -0.17
N SER A 110 12.74 22.11 0.02
CA SER A 110 13.63 22.86 -0.86
C SER A 110 14.73 21.96 -1.41
N MET A 111 15.37 22.41 -2.48
CA MET A 111 16.40 21.67 -3.18
C MET A 111 17.41 22.64 -3.79
N SER A 112 18.62 22.16 -4.09
CA SER A 112 19.58 22.96 -4.83
C SER A 112 19.23 23.04 -6.32
N GLU A 113 19.62 24.14 -6.97
CA GLU A 113 19.35 24.35 -8.40
C GLU A 113 20.07 23.33 -9.28
N GLU A 114 21.21 22.79 -8.85
CA GLU A 114 21.94 21.78 -9.61
C GLU A 114 21.18 20.46 -9.71
N ASP A 115 20.39 20.11 -8.69
CA ASP A 115 19.65 18.85 -8.62
C ASP A 115 18.24 18.94 -9.23
N ARG A 116 17.79 20.14 -9.66
CA ARG A 116 16.39 20.41 -10.01
C ARG A 116 15.83 19.48 -11.08
N LEU A 117 16.56 19.28 -12.18
CA LEU A 117 16.10 18.40 -13.27
C LEU A 117 15.95 16.95 -12.82
N HIS A 118 16.95 16.43 -12.12
CA HIS A 118 16.93 15.05 -11.61
C HIS A 118 15.82 14.85 -10.58
N ALA A 119 15.58 15.84 -9.74
CA ALA A 119 14.52 15.76 -8.75
C ALA A 119 13.12 15.82 -9.32
N GLU A 120 12.86 16.56 -10.39
CA GLU A 120 11.57 16.52 -11.08
C GLU A 120 11.30 15.11 -11.64
N GLU A 121 12.31 14.46 -12.24
CA GLU A 121 12.17 13.07 -12.70
C GLU A 121 11.91 12.09 -11.55
N VAL A 122 12.66 12.22 -10.46
CA VAL A 122 12.49 11.40 -9.26
C VAL A 122 11.14 11.65 -8.60
N PHE A 123 10.66 12.89 -8.60
CA PHE A 123 9.36 13.30 -8.08
C PHE A 123 8.23 12.56 -8.80
N GLU A 124 8.21 12.59 -10.14
CA GLU A 124 7.19 11.93 -10.95
C GLU A 124 7.17 10.41 -10.72
N ARG A 125 8.34 9.79 -10.69
CA ARG A 125 8.48 8.34 -10.40
C ARG A 125 8.04 8.01 -8.99
N PHE A 126 8.39 8.84 -8.02
CA PHE A 126 8.06 8.61 -6.62
C PHE A 126 6.56 8.80 -6.36
N ALA A 127 5.94 9.83 -6.92
CA ALA A 127 4.49 10.06 -6.88
C ALA A 127 3.73 8.89 -7.50
N THR A 128 4.16 8.43 -8.68
CA THR A 128 3.61 7.24 -9.36
C THR A 128 3.62 6.00 -8.47
N LYS A 129 4.77 5.71 -7.86
CA LYS A 129 4.94 4.59 -6.94
C LYS A 129 4.08 4.72 -5.70
N GLN A 130 4.04 5.91 -5.08
CA GLN A 130 3.26 6.12 -3.86
C GLN A 130 1.76 6.10 -4.13
N CYS A 131 1.29 6.59 -5.27
CA CYS A 131 -0.11 6.49 -5.70
C CYS A 131 -0.52 5.01 -5.82
N LYS A 132 0.30 4.19 -6.48
CA LYS A 132 0.05 2.74 -6.58
C LYS A 132 0.01 2.06 -5.21
N ASN A 133 0.94 2.40 -4.31
CA ASN A 133 0.95 1.87 -2.95
C ASN A 133 -0.27 2.31 -2.13
N MET A 134 -0.67 3.57 -2.26
CA MET A 134 -1.83 4.14 -1.59
C MET A 134 -3.11 3.38 -1.98
N MET A 135 -3.33 3.16 -3.28
CA MET A 135 -4.51 2.42 -3.76
C MET A 135 -4.49 0.95 -3.33
N TYR A 136 -3.30 0.32 -3.28
CA TYR A 136 -3.16 -1.05 -2.75
C TYR A 136 -3.49 -1.14 -1.25
N GLU A 137 -2.94 -0.24 -0.44
CA GLU A 137 -3.13 -0.22 1.02
C GLU A 137 -4.52 0.29 1.43
N LEU A 138 -5.21 1.03 0.57
CA LEU A 138 -6.59 1.49 0.77
C LEU A 138 -7.54 0.32 1.05
N ARG A 139 -7.51 -0.73 0.23
CA ARG A 139 -8.33 -1.94 0.43
C ARG A 139 -7.99 -2.63 1.75
N VAL A 140 -6.69 -2.82 2.03
CA VAL A 140 -6.23 -3.48 3.26
C VAL A 140 -6.68 -2.69 4.49
N SER A 141 -6.63 -1.37 4.42
CA SER A 141 -7.10 -0.46 5.47
C SER A 141 -8.60 -0.56 5.67
N ALA A 142 -9.39 -0.65 4.59
CA ALA A 142 -10.83 -0.85 4.66
C ALA A 142 -11.20 -2.18 5.34
N VAL A 143 -10.51 -3.28 4.99
CA VAL A 143 -10.69 -4.57 5.67
C VAL A 143 -10.41 -4.44 7.17
N LYS A 144 -9.30 -3.81 7.55
CA LYS A 144 -8.95 -3.59 8.97
C LYS A 144 -10.00 -2.76 9.69
N ALA A 145 -10.46 -1.68 9.07
CA ALA A 145 -11.49 -0.81 9.63
C ALA A 145 -12.81 -1.57 9.84
N TYR A 146 -13.18 -2.47 8.93
CA TYR A 146 -14.43 -3.23 9.06
C TYR A 146 -14.35 -4.21 10.22
N TYR A 147 -13.28 -5.01 10.27
CA TYR A 147 -13.06 -5.96 11.36
C TYR A 147 -12.97 -5.27 12.73
N ASP A 148 -12.32 -4.11 12.79
CA ASP A 148 -12.16 -3.37 14.04
C ASP A 148 -13.46 -2.68 14.49
N ASN A 149 -14.16 -2.00 13.57
CA ASN A 149 -15.32 -1.16 13.92
C ASN A 149 -16.64 -1.94 14.00
N PHE A 150 -16.78 -3.04 13.25
CA PHE A 150 -18.05 -3.78 13.15
C PHE A 150 -18.00 -5.19 13.73
N LEU A 151 -16.82 -5.80 13.84
CA LEU A 151 -16.64 -7.14 14.41
C LEU A 151 -15.91 -7.12 15.76
N ASP A 152 -15.43 -5.95 16.22
CA ASP A 152 -14.55 -5.78 17.40
C ASP A 152 -13.34 -6.74 17.39
N GLN A 153 -12.83 -7.03 16.20
CA GLN A 153 -11.72 -7.96 15.98
C GLN A 153 -10.55 -7.25 15.33
N ARG A 154 -9.47 -7.06 16.09
CA ARG A 154 -8.27 -6.42 15.57
C ARG A 154 -7.41 -7.41 14.79
N ILE A 155 -7.37 -7.25 13.48
CA ILE A 155 -6.49 -8.03 12.58
C ILE A 155 -5.24 -7.24 12.17
N ASN A 156 -4.16 -7.95 11.84
CA ASN A 156 -2.92 -7.36 11.32
C ASN A 156 -2.91 -7.33 9.78
N ASP A 157 -1.95 -6.62 9.19
CA ASP A 157 -1.87 -6.43 7.73
C ASP A 157 -1.72 -7.76 6.96
N LYS A 158 -1.03 -8.76 7.55
CA LYS A 158 -0.87 -10.07 6.89
C LYS A 158 -2.21 -10.79 6.74
N VAL A 159 -3.08 -10.69 7.74
CA VAL A 159 -4.43 -11.26 7.72
C VAL A 159 -5.35 -10.43 6.82
N ALA A 160 -5.36 -9.11 6.99
CA ALA A 160 -6.19 -8.20 6.19
C ALA A 160 -5.90 -8.26 4.69
N ARG A 161 -4.63 -8.50 4.32
CA ARG A 161 -4.22 -8.71 2.92
C ARG A 161 -4.82 -9.94 2.28
N LYS A 162 -5.34 -10.90 3.05
CA LYS A 162 -5.92 -12.17 2.55
C LYS A 162 -7.44 -12.15 2.54
N LYS A 163 -8.07 -11.46 3.49
CA LYS A 163 -9.53 -11.35 3.56
C LYS A 163 -10.11 -10.55 2.39
N LEU A 164 -11.31 -10.93 2.00
CA LEU A 164 -12.19 -10.22 1.08
C LEU A 164 -13.47 -9.85 1.85
N LEU A 165 -14.00 -8.67 1.57
CA LEU A 165 -15.30 -8.25 2.07
C LEU A 165 -16.30 -8.21 0.92
N ARG A 166 -17.58 -8.31 1.25
CA ARG A 166 -18.67 -8.02 0.32
C ARG A 166 -18.77 -6.51 0.10
N GLU A 167 -19.36 -6.09 -1.00
CA GLU A 167 -19.51 -4.67 -1.34
C GLU A 167 -20.19 -3.87 -0.22
N THR A 168 -21.29 -4.40 0.33
CA THR A 168 -22.02 -3.78 1.44
C THR A 168 -21.19 -3.63 2.72
N GLN A 169 -20.17 -4.46 2.93
CA GLN A 169 -19.26 -4.36 4.06
C GLN A 169 -18.18 -3.29 3.82
N TYR A 170 -17.65 -3.20 2.59
CA TYR A 170 -16.73 -2.10 2.23
C TYR A 170 -17.41 -0.73 2.31
N LEU A 171 -18.67 -0.61 1.88
CA LEU A 171 -19.42 0.65 1.95
C LEU A 171 -19.60 1.17 3.38
N LYS A 172 -19.53 0.30 4.40
CA LYS A 172 -19.63 0.70 5.82
C LYS A 172 -18.37 1.40 6.35
N VAL A 173 -17.25 1.34 5.64
CA VAL A 173 -15.93 1.84 6.09
C VAL A 173 -15.38 2.91 5.16
N TRP A 174 -16.20 3.93 4.93
CA TRP A 174 -15.89 5.04 4.04
C TRP A 174 -14.70 5.89 4.55
N PRO A 175 -13.65 6.08 3.74
CA PRO A 175 -12.56 7.02 4.03
C PRO A 175 -12.95 8.46 3.68
N GLU A 176 -12.76 9.40 4.62
CA GLU A 176 -13.12 10.82 4.49
C GLU A 176 -12.50 11.54 3.28
N TRP A 177 -11.31 11.12 2.84
CA TRP A 177 -10.58 11.74 1.72
C TRP A 177 -11.03 11.26 0.32
N ILE A 178 -12.04 10.40 0.24
CA ILE A 178 -12.59 9.89 -1.03
C ILE A 178 -14.05 10.32 -1.13
N SER A 179 -14.50 10.83 -2.27
CA SER A 179 -15.93 11.11 -2.45
C SER A 179 -16.80 9.85 -2.35
N ASP A 180 -18.05 9.95 -1.88
CA ASP A 180 -18.96 8.79 -1.79
C ASP A 180 -19.13 8.09 -3.15
N GLU A 181 -19.24 8.85 -4.24
CA GLU A 181 -19.33 8.30 -5.59
C GLU A 181 -18.09 7.48 -5.96
N ALA A 182 -16.89 8.02 -5.74
CA ALA A 182 -15.64 7.31 -6.02
C ALA A 182 -15.51 6.06 -5.14
N TRP A 183 -15.89 6.15 -3.86
CA TRP A 183 -15.84 5.03 -2.94
C TRP A 183 -16.73 3.88 -3.38
N ARG A 184 -17.97 4.16 -3.82
CA ARG A 184 -18.87 3.14 -4.38
C ARG A 184 -18.26 2.44 -5.59
N LYS A 185 -17.70 3.20 -6.55
CA LYS A 185 -17.04 2.63 -7.74
C LYS A 185 -15.82 1.77 -7.38
N ILE A 186 -15.03 2.19 -6.38
CA ILE A 186 -13.90 1.42 -5.86
C ILE A 186 -14.37 0.11 -5.22
N CYS A 187 -15.40 0.16 -4.38
CA CYS A 187 -15.96 -1.02 -3.72
C CYS A 187 -16.52 -2.04 -4.73
N ALA A 188 -17.29 -1.56 -5.71
CA ALA A 188 -17.81 -2.37 -6.80
C ALA A 188 -16.68 -3.03 -7.61
N TYR A 189 -15.61 -2.28 -7.92
CA TYR A 189 -14.44 -2.82 -8.62
C TYR A 189 -13.76 -3.94 -7.82
N TRP A 190 -13.53 -3.78 -6.52
CA TRP A 190 -12.92 -4.84 -5.70
C TRP A 190 -13.77 -6.10 -5.56
N CYS A 191 -15.08 -5.99 -5.79
CA CYS A 191 -16.00 -7.12 -5.80
C CYS A 191 -16.24 -7.68 -7.22
N SER A 192 -15.67 -7.04 -8.25
CA SER A 192 -15.84 -7.48 -9.64
C SER A 192 -15.13 -8.81 -9.91
N PRO A 193 -15.67 -9.67 -10.79
CA PRO A 193 -15.01 -10.92 -11.19
C PRO A 193 -13.58 -10.70 -11.74
N GLY A 194 -13.37 -9.61 -12.48
CA GLY A 194 -12.07 -9.27 -13.05
C GLY A 194 -11.01 -9.04 -11.98
N PHE A 195 -11.30 -8.20 -10.98
CA PHE A 195 -10.39 -7.96 -9.87
C PHE A 195 -10.11 -9.23 -9.06
N LEU A 196 -11.14 -10.01 -8.75
CA LEU A 196 -11.00 -11.25 -7.97
C LEU A 196 -10.09 -12.26 -8.70
N LYS A 197 -10.24 -12.39 -10.03
CA LYS A 197 -9.38 -13.23 -10.87
C LYS A 197 -7.93 -12.77 -10.85
N GLU A 198 -7.66 -11.49 -11.13
CA GLU A 198 -6.30 -10.93 -11.11
C GLU A 198 -5.64 -11.10 -9.74
N ARG A 199 -6.40 -10.86 -8.67
CA ARG A 199 -5.94 -11.01 -7.30
C ARG A 199 -5.59 -12.46 -6.97
N LEU A 200 -6.43 -13.42 -7.36
CA LEU A 200 -6.17 -14.85 -7.12
C LEU A 200 -4.87 -15.28 -7.82
N LEU A 201 -4.67 -14.87 -9.07
CA LEU A 201 -3.44 -15.12 -9.82
C LEU A 201 -2.22 -14.48 -9.13
N ALA A 202 -2.32 -13.22 -8.73
CA ALA A 202 -1.25 -12.52 -8.03
C ALA A 202 -0.93 -13.14 -6.66
N GLN A 203 -1.94 -13.65 -5.95
CA GLN A 203 -1.74 -14.37 -4.70
C GLN A 203 -1.04 -15.71 -4.94
N GLY A 204 -1.47 -16.48 -5.94
CA GLY A 204 -0.83 -17.74 -6.34
C GLY A 204 0.64 -17.54 -6.71
N SER A 205 0.96 -16.47 -7.45
CA SER A 205 2.34 -16.11 -7.80
C SER A 205 3.18 -15.76 -6.57
N ARG A 206 2.65 -15.01 -5.60
CA ARG A 206 3.39 -14.63 -4.37
C ARG A 206 3.60 -15.76 -3.38
N MET A 207 2.78 -16.81 -3.45
CA MET A 207 2.93 -18.02 -2.62
C MET A 207 3.98 -18.98 -3.19
N GLN A 208 4.51 -18.71 -4.38
CA GLN A 208 5.68 -19.42 -4.88
C GLN A 208 6.91 -19.08 -4.02
N PRO A 209 7.82 -20.04 -3.81
CA PRO A 209 9.05 -19.80 -3.06
C PRO A 209 9.92 -18.74 -3.75
N ASP A 210 10.01 -17.55 -3.14
CA ASP A 210 10.89 -16.47 -3.58
C ASP A 210 12.26 -16.54 -2.89
N PHE A 211 13.28 -16.92 -3.67
CA PHE A 211 14.67 -17.00 -3.22
C PHE A 211 15.35 -15.62 -3.10
N ALA A 212 14.76 -14.55 -3.63
CA ALA A 212 15.33 -13.20 -3.66
C ALA A 212 14.79 -12.26 -2.55
N GLN A 213 13.88 -12.76 -1.70
CA GLN A 213 13.14 -11.97 -0.72
C GLN A 213 14.06 -11.14 0.21
N ASN A 214 13.88 -9.82 0.25
CA ASN A 214 14.56 -8.93 1.20
C ASN A 214 14.08 -9.21 2.63
N ARG A 215 14.97 -9.73 3.49
CA ARG A 215 14.65 -10.09 4.88
C ARG A 215 14.87 -8.97 5.89
N GLY A 216 15.42 -7.83 5.45
CA GLY A 216 15.68 -6.64 6.25
C GLY A 216 14.44 -5.83 6.65
N GLY A 217 13.24 -6.27 6.26
CA GLY A 217 11.97 -5.59 6.56
C GLY A 217 11.64 -4.48 5.56
N SER A 218 10.81 -3.52 5.98
CA SER A 218 10.26 -2.46 5.12
C SER A 218 11.13 -1.22 5.01
N ARG A 219 12.33 -1.20 5.62
CA ARG A 219 13.21 -0.02 5.57
C ARG A 219 13.91 0.05 4.20
N PRO A 220 13.80 1.16 3.46
CA PRO A 220 14.55 1.37 2.23
C PRO A 220 16.06 1.45 2.50
N HIS A 221 16.87 1.37 1.44
CA HIS A 221 18.32 1.36 1.49
C HIS A 221 18.89 2.58 2.25
N SER A 222 18.47 3.78 1.85
CA SER A 222 18.77 5.06 2.49
C SER A 222 18.57 5.05 4.01
N GLN A 223 17.38 4.65 4.46
CA GLN A 223 17.05 4.55 5.88
C GLN A 223 17.86 3.48 6.60
N THR A 224 18.14 2.36 5.93
CA THR A 224 18.97 1.28 6.48
C THR A 224 20.40 1.77 6.69
N ARG A 225 20.96 2.47 5.71
CA ARG A 225 22.29 3.11 5.78
C ARG A 225 22.35 4.12 6.92
N ARG A 226 21.35 5.00 7.03
CA ARG A 226 21.22 5.96 8.14
C ARG A 226 21.12 5.28 9.51
N TYR A 227 20.34 4.22 9.60
CA TYR A 227 20.24 3.43 10.84
C TYR A 227 21.58 2.83 11.24
N LEU A 228 22.34 2.28 10.28
CA LEU A 228 23.67 1.75 10.53
C LEU A 228 24.63 2.86 10.99
N ALA A 229 24.61 4.02 10.34
CA ALA A 229 25.43 5.17 10.71
C ALA A 229 25.17 5.61 12.16
N LYS A 230 23.89 5.73 12.53
CA LYS A 230 23.48 6.17 13.87
C LYS A 230 23.82 5.15 14.95
N LYS A 231 23.71 3.85 14.64
CA LYS A 231 23.84 2.78 15.64
C LYS A 231 25.27 2.26 15.81
N TYR A 232 26.04 2.22 14.73
CA TYR A 232 27.36 1.59 14.69
C TYR A 232 28.46 2.52 14.14
N GLY A 233 28.12 3.78 13.83
CA GLY A 233 29.05 4.77 13.29
C GLY A 233 29.09 4.80 11.76
N PRO A 234 29.67 5.87 11.17
CA PRO A 234 29.72 6.08 9.72
C PRO A 234 30.43 4.94 8.97
N GLU A 235 31.45 4.33 9.59
CA GLU A 235 32.19 3.17 9.08
C GLU A 235 31.31 1.95 8.79
N ALA A 236 30.21 1.79 9.55
CA ALA A 236 29.27 0.69 9.38
C ALA A 236 28.22 0.96 8.29
N ALA A 237 28.07 2.21 7.87
CA ALA A 237 27.07 2.68 6.92
C ALA A 237 27.56 2.61 5.46
N THR A 238 28.30 1.56 5.11
CA THR A 238 28.71 1.28 3.73
C THR A 238 27.55 0.67 2.95
N ASP A 239 27.61 0.77 1.62
CA ASP A 239 26.58 0.17 0.75
C ASP A 239 26.56 -1.35 0.87
N ILE A 240 27.72 -1.98 1.06
CA ILE A 240 27.83 -3.43 1.30
C ILE A 240 27.11 -3.84 2.58
N ASN A 241 27.37 -3.15 3.70
CA ASN A 241 26.69 -3.45 4.96
C ASN A 241 25.20 -3.14 4.88
N THR A 242 24.82 -2.07 4.19
CA THR A 242 23.40 -1.74 3.96
C THR A 242 22.70 -2.86 3.20
N TYR A 243 23.31 -3.35 2.12
CA TYR A 243 22.82 -4.49 1.36
C TYR A 243 22.71 -5.78 2.20
N CYS A 244 23.76 -6.14 2.95
CA CYS A 244 23.76 -7.31 3.82
C CYS A 244 22.64 -7.24 4.88
N CYS A 245 22.42 -6.06 5.45
CA CYS A 245 21.32 -5.79 6.37
C CYS A 245 19.95 -5.95 5.69
N MET A 246 19.80 -5.47 4.46
CA MET A 246 18.56 -5.64 3.69
C MET A 246 18.28 -7.09 3.29
N LYS A 247 19.31 -7.90 3.06
CA LYS A 247 19.17 -9.32 2.70
C LYS A 247 18.98 -10.25 3.88
N SER A 248 19.60 -9.96 5.03
CA SER A 248 19.67 -10.90 6.17
C SER A 248 19.08 -10.37 7.47
N GLY A 249 18.75 -9.08 7.52
CA GLY A 249 18.30 -8.37 8.72
C GLY A 249 19.44 -7.92 9.62
N VAL A 250 19.17 -6.93 10.48
CA VAL A 250 20.16 -6.29 11.38
C VAL A 250 20.82 -7.30 12.36
N LYS A 251 20.21 -8.46 12.59
CA LYS A 251 20.68 -9.45 13.57
C LYS A 251 21.99 -10.16 13.19
N ILE A 252 22.46 -10.02 11.95
CA ILE A 252 23.73 -10.59 11.50
C ILE A 252 24.95 -9.69 11.78
N PHE A 253 24.73 -8.50 12.33
CA PHE A 253 25.80 -7.55 12.62
C PHE A 253 26.35 -7.77 14.04
N ASP A 254 27.67 -7.78 14.15
CA ASP A 254 28.35 -7.80 15.45
C ASP A 254 28.26 -6.44 16.17
N SER A 255 28.81 -6.36 17.40
CA SER A 255 28.81 -5.13 18.19
C SER A 255 29.57 -3.97 17.53
N ASN A 256 30.41 -4.27 16.54
CA ASN A 256 31.29 -3.35 15.85
C ASN A 256 30.74 -2.95 14.46
N GLY A 257 29.52 -3.40 14.11
CA GLY A 257 28.86 -3.04 12.87
C GLY A 257 29.38 -3.78 11.62
N LYS A 258 30.09 -4.89 11.77
CA LYS A 258 30.47 -5.77 10.64
C LYS A 258 29.40 -6.82 10.39
N SER A 259 29.09 -7.04 9.12
CA SER A 259 28.13 -8.07 8.70
C SER A 259 28.75 -9.47 8.73
N GLY A 260 28.08 -10.42 9.38
CA GLY A 260 28.37 -11.84 9.25
C GLY A 260 27.85 -12.47 7.95
N PRO A 261 28.19 -13.74 7.65
CA PRO A 261 27.76 -14.43 6.44
C PRO A 261 26.24 -14.59 6.33
N ILE A 262 25.72 -14.48 5.11
CA ILE A 262 24.27 -14.60 4.80
C ILE A 262 23.83 -16.07 4.94
N GLN A 263 23.02 -16.38 5.95
CA GLN A 263 22.48 -17.74 6.14
C GLN A 263 21.22 -17.98 5.29
N GLN A 264 21.28 -18.95 4.38
CA GLN A 264 20.11 -19.46 3.65
C GLN A 264 19.34 -20.47 4.52
N LYS A 265 18.25 -20.07 5.18
CA LYS A 265 17.26 -21.03 5.71
C LYS A 265 16.18 -21.33 4.66
N ARG A 266 15.85 -22.63 4.50
CA ARG A 266 14.73 -23.12 3.69
C ARG A 266 13.38 -22.79 4.37
N PRO A 267 12.30 -22.50 3.63
CA PRO A 267 10.98 -22.25 4.23
C PRO A 267 10.37 -23.55 4.79
N LYS A 268 9.77 -23.51 5.98
CA LYS A 268 8.85 -24.55 6.47
C LYS A 268 7.47 -24.29 5.83
N GLY A 269 7.09 -25.09 4.84
CA GLY A 269 5.90 -24.87 4.01
C GLY A 269 4.56 -25.26 4.64
N ASP A 270 4.55 -26.12 5.66
CA ASP A 270 3.32 -26.91 5.93
C ASP A 270 2.51 -26.44 7.15
N ASP A 271 3.05 -25.55 7.99
CA ASP A 271 2.46 -25.20 9.29
C ASP A 271 1.42 -24.04 9.22
N TYR A 272 1.29 -23.40 8.06
CA TYR A 272 0.67 -22.07 7.96
C TYR A 272 -0.88 -22.09 7.95
N PHE A 273 -1.47 -23.05 7.24
CA PHE A 273 -2.94 -23.17 7.14
C PHE A 273 -3.54 -23.71 8.44
N ALA A 274 -2.90 -24.68 9.07
CA ALA A 274 -3.29 -25.22 10.39
C ALA A 274 -3.29 -24.14 11.48
N THR A 275 -2.31 -23.23 11.45
CA THR A 275 -2.24 -22.11 12.41
C THR A 275 -3.38 -21.09 12.19
N LEU A 276 -3.81 -20.88 10.95
CA LEU A 276 -4.89 -19.93 10.62
C LEU A 276 -6.28 -20.46 11.02
N GLU A 277 -6.54 -21.75 10.81
CA GLU A 277 -7.79 -22.39 11.25
C GLU A 277 -7.94 -22.38 12.78
N ALA A 278 -6.85 -22.63 13.51
CA ALA A 278 -6.86 -22.61 14.97
C ALA A 278 -7.07 -21.19 15.57
N LEU A 279 -6.65 -20.13 14.85
CA LEU A 279 -6.76 -18.74 15.33
C LEU A 279 -8.12 -18.11 15.03
N HIS A 280 -8.84 -18.60 14.02
CA HIS A 280 -10.11 -18.02 13.57
C HIS A 280 -11.18 -19.11 13.32
N PRO A 281 -11.55 -19.90 14.33
CA PRO A 281 -12.47 -21.03 14.17
C PRO A 281 -13.90 -20.62 13.79
N ASN A 282 -14.27 -19.34 13.96
CA ASN A 282 -15.61 -18.82 13.67
C ASN A 282 -15.77 -18.21 12.26
N ASP A 283 -14.75 -18.28 11.41
CA ASP A 283 -14.76 -17.71 10.04
C ASP A 283 -15.42 -18.66 9.00
N PHE A 284 -16.50 -19.34 9.41
CA PHE A 284 -17.18 -20.39 8.64
C PHE A 284 -17.70 -19.92 7.26
N GLU A 285 -17.87 -18.61 7.04
CA GLU A 285 -18.34 -18.08 5.75
C GLU A 285 -17.25 -18.02 4.66
N GLN A 286 -15.96 -18.00 5.00
CA GLN A 286 -14.90 -18.05 3.97
C GLN A 286 -14.79 -19.44 3.32
N HIS A 287 -15.03 -20.50 4.08
CA HIS A 287 -14.87 -21.89 3.61
C HIS A 287 -15.85 -22.31 2.51
N LYS A 288 -16.94 -21.57 2.27
CA LYS A 288 -17.91 -21.91 1.22
C LYS A 288 -17.53 -21.39 -0.18
N ASN A 289 -16.67 -20.38 -0.28
CA ASN A 289 -16.40 -19.70 -1.57
C ASN A 289 -14.93 -19.75 -2.01
N ASP A 290 -14.06 -20.45 -1.28
CA ASP A 290 -12.63 -20.59 -1.61
C ASP A 290 -12.37 -21.60 -2.75
N GLY A 291 -13.15 -21.56 -3.85
CA GLY A 291 -12.73 -22.19 -5.11
C GLY A 291 -13.79 -22.92 -5.94
N LYS A 292 -15.06 -22.94 -5.55
CA LYS A 292 -16.15 -23.30 -6.47
C LYS A 292 -16.90 -22.04 -6.85
N LEU A 293 -16.77 -21.61 -8.11
CA LEU A 293 -17.78 -20.77 -8.74
C LEU A 293 -19.10 -21.52 -8.59
N ASP A 294 -20.11 -20.89 -7.97
CA ASP A 294 -21.48 -21.39 -8.03
C ASP A 294 -21.84 -21.51 -9.51
N ALA A 295 -22.12 -22.74 -9.97
CA ALA A 295 -22.53 -22.98 -11.36
C ALA A 295 -23.81 -22.21 -11.71
N ASP A 296 -24.60 -21.86 -10.69
CA ASP A 296 -25.84 -21.09 -10.78
C ASP A 296 -25.63 -19.56 -10.83
N ALA A 297 -24.38 -19.07 -10.68
CA ALA A 297 -24.03 -17.66 -10.85
C ALA A 297 -23.71 -17.29 -12.32
N LEU A 298 -23.74 -18.26 -13.24
CA LEU A 298 -23.83 -17.98 -14.67
C LEU A 298 -25.27 -17.59 -14.98
N ILE A 299 -25.53 -16.28 -15.02
CA ILE A 299 -26.74 -15.76 -15.64
C ILE A 299 -26.78 -16.33 -17.07
N PRO A 300 -27.81 -17.11 -17.45
CA PRO A 300 -27.92 -17.62 -18.81
C PRO A 300 -27.93 -16.42 -19.75
N VAL A 301 -27.02 -16.42 -20.71
CA VAL A 301 -27.00 -15.42 -21.78
C VAL A 301 -28.38 -15.48 -22.45
N PRO A 302 -29.15 -14.39 -22.47
CA PRO A 302 -30.46 -14.38 -23.13
C PRO A 302 -30.31 -14.88 -24.57
N GLU A 303 -31.17 -15.77 -25.04
CA GLU A 303 -31.09 -16.36 -26.39
C GLU A 303 -31.01 -15.29 -27.50
N GLU A 304 -31.56 -14.10 -27.24
CA GLU A 304 -31.47 -12.92 -28.11
C GLU A 304 -30.01 -12.45 -28.34
N MET A 305 -29.13 -12.57 -27.34
CA MET A 305 -27.71 -12.24 -27.45
C MET A 305 -26.89 -13.32 -28.16
N VAL A 306 -27.37 -14.57 -28.15
CA VAL A 306 -26.75 -15.68 -28.90
C VAL A 306 -27.04 -15.56 -30.39
N ALA A 307 -28.26 -15.12 -30.75
CA ALA A 307 -28.63 -14.84 -32.13
C ALA A 307 -27.81 -13.69 -32.74
N ILE A 308 -27.59 -12.60 -31.99
CA ILE A 308 -26.78 -11.45 -32.43
C ILE A 308 -25.31 -11.84 -32.69
N LEU A 309 -24.75 -12.77 -31.90
CA LEU A 309 -23.39 -13.25 -32.07
C LEU A 309 -23.25 -14.25 -33.23
N GLN A 310 -24.32 -14.96 -33.61
CA GLN A 310 -24.33 -15.85 -34.77
C GLN A 310 -24.48 -15.08 -36.09
N GLU A 311 -25.28 -14.02 -36.14
CA GLU A 311 -25.40 -13.16 -37.33
C GLU A 311 -24.12 -12.35 -37.62
N ALA A 312 -23.36 -11.97 -36.59
CA ALA A 312 -22.10 -11.25 -36.75
C ALA A 312 -20.98 -12.09 -37.40
N ASN A 313 -21.06 -13.43 -37.31
CA ASN A 313 -20.06 -14.34 -37.88
C ASN A 313 -20.34 -14.75 -39.34
N THR A 314 -21.51 -14.40 -39.89
CA THR A 314 -21.87 -14.69 -41.28
C THR A 314 -21.62 -13.53 -42.25
N CYS A 315 -21.18 -12.36 -41.76
CA CYS A 315 -20.98 -11.15 -42.58
C CYS A 315 -19.51 -10.75 -42.81
N ALA A 316 -18.53 -11.63 -42.55
CA ALA A 316 -17.17 -11.40 -43.02
C ALA A 316 -16.99 -12.00 -44.44
N PRO A 317 -16.82 -11.19 -45.50
CA PRO A 317 -16.61 -11.72 -46.84
C PRO A 317 -15.20 -12.34 -46.97
N SER A 318 -15.15 -13.44 -47.71
CA SER A 318 -13.96 -14.15 -48.19
C SER A 318 -13.05 -13.29 -49.05
#